data_AF-A0AAV4QLP4-F1
#
_entry.id   AF-A0AAV4QLP4-F1
#
_cell.length_a   1.000
_cell.length_b   1.000
_cell.length_c   1.000
_cell.angle_alpha   90.00
_cell.angle_beta   90.00
_cell.angle_gamma   90.00
#
_symmetry.space_group_name_H-M   'P 1'
#
loop_
_entity.id
_entity.type
_entity.pdbx_description
1 polymer ?
#
loop_
_entity_poly.entity_id
_entity_poly.type
_entity_poly.pdbx_seq_one_letter_code
_entity_poly.pdbx_strand_id
1 'polypeptide(L)'
;MAETGKKDSAAVAKKKAHGSRNFKLPGGVWRYSRSTMFSRRRLQKVKKVAAPKQKPKRKPKTIIKPIGGEKNGGTRVVQLKKRGNFIQLRINQN
;
A
#
# COMPACT_ATOMS: atom_id res chain seq x y z
N MET A 1 -10.34 -20.04 40.43
CA MET A 1 -11.60 -20.49 39.80
C MET A 1 -12.35 -19.23 39.35
N ALA A 2 -12.53 -18.88 38.09
CA ALA A 2 -12.27 -19.55 36.83
C ALA A 2 -11.91 -18.47 35.79
N GLU A 3 -10.83 -18.73 35.05
CA GLU A 3 -10.40 -17.93 33.90
C GLU A 3 -11.35 -18.22 32.73
N THR A 4 -12.03 -17.20 32.22
CA THR A 4 -12.81 -17.34 30.98
C THR A 4 -11.89 -17.08 29.80
N GLY A 5 -11.38 -18.19 29.25
CA GLY A 5 -10.49 -18.27 28.12
C GLY A 5 -10.94 -17.41 26.93
N LYS A 6 -10.05 -16.52 26.54
CA LYS A 6 -10.07 -15.76 25.30
C LYS A 6 -10.05 -16.74 24.13
N LYS A 7 -11.18 -16.91 23.42
CA LYS A 7 -11.22 -17.65 22.16
C LYS A 7 -10.51 -16.82 21.09
N ASP A 8 -9.29 -17.22 20.78
CA ASP A 8 -8.55 -16.78 19.61
C ASP A 8 -9.36 -17.13 18.35
N SER A 9 -9.97 -16.12 17.75
CA SER A 9 -10.73 -16.28 16.50
C SER A 9 -9.77 -16.42 15.33
N ALA A 10 -9.44 -17.68 15.07
CA ALA A 10 -9.18 -18.32 13.79
C ALA A 10 -9.13 -17.37 12.57
N ALA A 11 -7.92 -17.32 11.97
CA ALA A 11 -7.63 -17.11 10.56
C ALA A 11 -8.77 -16.51 9.71
N VAL A 12 -8.72 -15.19 9.50
CA VAL A 12 -9.63 -14.48 8.58
C VAL A 12 -9.41 -14.97 7.15
N ALA A 13 -10.20 -15.96 6.73
CA ALA A 13 -10.28 -16.38 5.34
C ALA A 13 -10.61 -15.14 4.49
N LYS A 14 -9.73 -14.80 3.54
CA LYS A 14 -9.90 -13.65 2.65
C LYS A 14 -11.21 -13.82 1.87
N LYS A 15 -12.27 -13.12 2.27
CA LYS A 15 -13.54 -13.09 1.53
C LYS A 15 -13.24 -12.60 0.10
N LYS A 16 -13.77 -13.34 -0.88
CA LYS A 16 -13.66 -12.98 -2.30
C LYS A 16 -14.14 -11.54 -2.50
N ALA A 17 -13.43 -10.78 -3.33
CA ALA A 17 -13.84 -9.42 -3.67
C ALA A 17 -15.26 -9.44 -4.24
N HIS A 18 -16.04 -8.40 -3.92
CA HIS A 18 -17.43 -8.29 -4.34
C HIS A 18 -17.53 -8.26 -5.88
N GLY A 19 -18.25 -9.21 -6.48
CA GLY A 19 -18.48 -9.29 -7.94
C GLY A 19 -19.37 -8.17 -8.51
N SER A 20 -19.53 -8.12 -9.83
CA SER A 20 -20.46 -7.14 -10.43
C SER A 20 -21.91 -7.45 -10.04
N ARG A 21 -22.70 -6.41 -9.71
CA ARG A 21 -24.15 -6.55 -9.44
C ARG A 21 -24.99 -6.64 -10.72
N ASN A 22 -24.37 -6.45 -11.88
CA ASN A 22 -24.98 -6.58 -13.21
C ASN A 22 -24.33 -7.77 -13.91
N PHE A 23 -25.13 -8.61 -14.55
CA PHE A 23 -24.68 -9.75 -15.35
C PHE A 23 -25.10 -9.56 -16.80
N LYS A 24 -24.37 -10.20 -17.72
CA LYS A 24 -24.67 -10.16 -19.15
C LYS A 24 -25.75 -11.17 -19.47
N LEU A 25 -26.70 -10.76 -20.30
CA LEU A 25 -27.67 -11.64 -20.93
C LEU A 25 -27.03 -12.31 -22.15
N PRO A 26 -27.60 -13.45 -22.60
CA PRO A 26 -27.28 -13.98 -23.92
C PRO A 26 -27.51 -12.86 -24.97
N GLY A 27 -26.55 -12.67 -25.87
CA GLY A 27 -26.52 -11.52 -26.79
C GLY A 27 -25.73 -10.30 -26.30
N GLY A 28 -25.03 -10.38 -25.17
CA GLY A 28 -24.04 -9.39 -24.76
C GLY A 28 -24.60 -8.11 -24.13
N VAL A 29 -25.93 -8.00 -24.03
CA VAL A 29 -26.61 -6.89 -23.37
C VAL A 29 -26.58 -7.09 -21.86
N TRP A 30 -26.40 -6.00 -21.11
CA TRP A 30 -26.46 -6.04 -19.65
C TRP A 30 -27.92 -6.09 -19.16
N ARG A 31 -28.20 -6.90 -18.13
CA ARG A 31 -29.57 -7.06 -17.60
C ARG A 31 -30.16 -5.77 -17.05
N TYR A 32 -29.36 -4.93 -16.41
CA TYR A 32 -29.82 -3.70 -15.77
C TYR A 32 -29.31 -2.44 -16.48
N SER A 33 -30.19 -1.44 -16.55
CA SER A 33 -29.88 -0.08 -17.02
C SER A 33 -29.02 0.72 -16.03
N ARG A 34 -28.55 1.90 -16.45
CA ARG A 34 -27.72 2.79 -15.62
C ARG A 34 -28.46 3.28 -14.37
N SER A 35 -29.72 3.72 -14.52
CA SER A 35 -30.52 4.27 -13.40
C SER A 35 -30.86 3.19 -12.37
N THR A 36 -31.25 2.00 -12.83
CA THR A 36 -31.51 0.86 -11.92
C THR A 36 -30.24 0.46 -11.16
N MET A 37 -29.09 0.44 -11.82
CA MET A 37 -27.80 0.17 -11.17
C MET A 37 -27.37 1.26 -10.17
N PHE A 38 -27.71 2.53 -10.40
CA PHE A 38 -27.44 3.63 -9.47
C PHE A 38 -28.15 3.40 -8.12
N SER A 39 -29.43 3.03 -8.17
CA SER A 39 -30.23 2.70 -6.99
C SER A 39 -29.75 1.42 -6.30
N ARG A 40 -29.45 0.35 -7.07
CA ARG A 40 -28.94 -0.93 -6.52
C ARG A 40 -27.58 -0.80 -5.82
N ARG A 41 -26.70 0.06 -6.34
CA ARG A 41 -25.40 0.39 -5.70
C ARG A 41 -25.55 1.36 -4.53
N ARG A 42 -26.77 1.87 -4.27
CA ARG A 42 -27.09 2.93 -3.31
C ARG A 42 -26.16 4.13 -3.42
N LEU A 43 -25.75 4.50 -4.64
CA LEU A 43 -24.77 5.56 -4.86
C LEU A 43 -25.25 6.92 -4.33
N GLN A 44 -26.56 7.15 -4.28
CA GLN A 44 -27.16 8.35 -3.67
C GLN A 44 -26.73 8.57 -2.20
N LYS A 45 -26.41 7.49 -1.47
CA LYS A 45 -26.00 7.54 -0.06
C LYS A 45 -24.49 7.44 0.12
N VAL A 46 -23.76 7.09 -0.94
CA VAL A 46 -22.29 6.92 -0.88
C VAL A 46 -21.64 8.30 -0.97
N LYS A 47 -21.22 8.84 0.18
CA LYS A 47 -20.41 10.05 0.24
C LYS A 47 -19.01 9.74 -0.29
N LYS A 48 -18.67 10.28 -1.47
CA LYS A 48 -17.29 10.22 -2.01
C LYS A 48 -16.46 11.34 -1.41
N VAL A 49 -16.27 11.33 -0.09
CA VAL A 49 -15.30 12.25 0.52
C VAL A 49 -13.93 11.66 0.28
N ALA A 50 -13.09 12.35 -0.50
CA ALA A 50 -11.69 12.00 -0.60
C ALA A 50 -11.06 12.22 0.77
N ALA A 51 -10.66 11.13 1.44
CA ALA A 51 -9.83 11.27 2.62
C ALA A 51 -8.57 12.07 2.21
N PRO A 52 -8.15 13.08 2.99
CA PRO A 52 -6.96 13.84 2.67
C PRO A 52 -5.81 12.86 2.50
N LYS A 53 -5.22 12.83 1.30
CA LYS A 53 -4.10 11.94 0.98
C LYS A 53 -2.98 12.28 1.94
N GLN A 54 -2.72 11.40 2.92
CA GLN A 54 -1.56 11.53 3.77
C GLN A 54 -0.31 11.57 2.88
N LYS A 55 0.55 12.57 3.10
CA LYS A 55 1.81 12.67 2.37
C LYS A 55 2.54 11.33 2.53
N PRO A 56 3.00 10.69 1.42
CA PRO A 56 3.66 9.40 1.51
C PRO A 56 4.87 9.53 2.44
N LYS A 57 4.87 8.76 3.54
CA LYS A 57 6.03 8.68 4.43
C LYS A 57 7.20 8.15 3.62
N ARG A 58 8.20 9.00 3.39
CA ARG A 58 9.41 8.58 2.68
C ARG A 58 10.07 7.48 3.50
N LYS A 59 10.36 6.33 2.87
CA LYS A 59 11.16 5.28 3.50
C LYS A 59 12.52 5.87 3.91
N PRO A 60 13.05 5.54 5.09
CA PRO A 60 14.37 6.02 5.51
C PRO A 60 15.41 5.57 4.49
N LYS A 61 16.33 6.46 4.13
CA LYS A 61 17.44 6.14 3.21
C LYS A 61 18.70 5.69 3.95
N THR A 62 18.72 5.90 5.26
CA THR A 62 19.92 5.91 6.07
C THR A 62 19.65 5.29 7.43
N ILE A 63 20.62 4.54 7.96
CA ILE A 63 20.60 3.91 9.27
C ILE A 63 21.86 4.33 10.04
N ILE A 64 21.71 4.63 11.33
CA ILE A 64 22.82 4.84 12.25
C ILE A 64 23.30 3.47 12.74
N LYS A 65 24.57 3.14 12.49
CA LYS A 65 25.19 1.90 12.93
C LYS A 65 26.23 2.20 14.01
N PRO A 66 26.27 1.45 15.12
CA PRO A 66 27.35 1.56 16.08
C PRO A 66 28.65 1.01 15.47
N ILE A 67 29.77 1.54 15.93
CA ILE A 67 31.12 1.16 15.50
C ILE A 67 31.90 0.74 16.73
N GLY A 68 32.56 -0.40 16.65
CA GLY A 68 33.39 -0.91 17.73
C GLY A 68 34.67 -0.07 17.91
N GLY A 69 35.10 0.06 19.17
CA GLY A 69 36.34 0.74 19.56
C GLY A 69 36.10 2.11 20.21
N GLU A 70 36.71 2.32 21.37
CA GLU A 70 36.51 3.52 22.21
C GLU A 70 36.85 4.83 21.49
N LYS A 71 37.83 4.81 20.58
CA LYS A 71 38.31 6.00 19.85
C LYS A 71 37.59 6.25 18.52
N ASN A 72 36.60 5.43 18.16
CA ASN A 72 35.97 5.47 16.83
C ASN A 72 34.68 6.31 16.77
N GLY A 73 34.38 7.10 17.80
CA GLY A 73 33.27 8.05 17.79
C GLY A 73 31.88 7.40 17.83
N GLY A 74 31.79 6.12 18.19
CA GLY A 74 30.55 5.42 18.56
C GLY A 74 29.62 5.04 17.40
N THR A 75 29.31 5.92 16.44
CA THR A 75 28.32 5.62 15.38
C THR A 75 28.67 6.19 14.01
N ARG A 76 28.18 5.54 12.93
CA ARG A 76 28.19 6.07 11.55
C ARG A 76 26.81 6.04 10.92
N VAL A 77 26.59 7.05 10.09
CA VAL A 77 25.40 7.22 9.27
C VAL A 77 25.63 6.48 7.94
N VAL A 78 24.94 5.36 7.73
CA VAL A 78 25.14 4.46 6.58
C VAL A 78 23.91 4.41 5.68
N GLN A 79 24.10 4.55 4.37
CA GLN A 79 23.02 4.43 3.38
C GLN A 79 22.55 2.98 3.24
N LEU A 80 21.24 2.79 3.09
CA LEU A 80 20.63 1.47 2.91
C LEU A 80 20.89 0.85 1.53
N LYS A 81 21.03 1.70 0.50
CA LYS A 81 21.34 1.26 -0.87
C LYS A 81 22.62 1.95 -1.33
N LYS A 82 23.65 1.15 -1.66
CA LYS A 82 24.90 1.64 -2.25
C LYS A 82 24.62 2.20 -3.66
N ARG A 83 25.20 3.35 -4.00
CA ARG A 83 25.17 3.90 -5.36
C ARG A 83 26.21 3.17 -6.22
N GLY A 84 25.95 3.02 -7.53
CA GLY A 84 26.93 2.45 -8.46
C GLY A 84 28.11 3.40 -8.67
N ASN A 85 29.31 2.84 -8.87
CA ASN A 85 30.57 3.58 -9.00
C ASN A 85 30.91 3.91 -10.47
N PHE A 86 29.95 4.37 -11.28
CA PHE A 86 30.21 4.67 -12.70
C PHE A 86 30.02 6.16 -12.98
N ILE A 87 31.12 6.86 -13.29
CA ILE A 87 31.14 8.25 -13.73
C ILE A 87 31.52 8.23 -15.22
N GLN A 88 30.55 8.39 -16.12
CA GLN A 88 30.85 8.62 -17.53
C GLN A 88 31.43 10.04 -17.65
N LEU A 89 32.75 10.17 -17.79
CA LEU A 89 33.38 11.43 -18.13
C LEU A 89 32.98 11.76 -19.58
N ARG A 90 32.01 12.66 -19.73
CA ARG A 90 31.67 13.24 -21.03
C ARG A 90 32.75 14.29 -21.31
N ILE A 91 33.81 13.88 -22.02
CA ILE A 91 34.83 14.79 -22.53
C ILE A 91 34.14 15.62 -23.62
N ASN A 92 33.86 16.89 -23.34
CA ASN A 92 33.50 17.85 -24.37
C ASN A 92 34.76 18.09 -25.19
N GLN A 93 34.75 17.66 -26.46
CA GLN A 93 35.76 18.11 -27.42
C GLN A 93 35.38 19.53 -27.84
N ASN A 94 36.39 20.41 -27.81
CA ASN A 94 36.30 21.83 -28.18
C ASN A 94 35.72 22.04 -29.58
#